data_AF-A0A8C2DBI4-F1
#
_entry.id   AF-A0A8C2DBI4-F1
#
_cell.length_a   1.000
_cell.length_b   1.000
_cell.length_c   1.000
_cell.angle_alpha   90.00
_cell.angle_beta   90.00
_cell.angle_gamma   90.00
#
_symmetry.space_group_name_H-M   'P 1'
#
loop_
_entity.id
_entity.type
_entity.pdbx_description
1 polymer ?
#
loop_
_entity_poly.entity_id
_entity_poly.type
_entity_poly.pdbx_seq_one_letter_code
_entity_poly.pdbx_strand_id
1 'polypeptide(L)'
;MDQTHERKMSFEGAEGRPAPPTSLPLQGQEGVASQRKKLSAPRISLSLDQSEDDLFDTPDDLDINVDDLDTPDEADYTDHEIDWEEPLASQRDSVKEAVEPIPTYSAQEERQDSKLWRTVIIGEQEHRINMKSIEPYQKVISHGGYYGNGTSAIIVFAACFLPDSDREDYHEIMENLFLYVISTLELMVAEDYMIVYLNGATPHRRMPGLNWLKRCYQMIDRRLRKNLKSFIIVHPSWFIRTILAITKPFISSKFSSKIKYVNSLAELEELIPMEHVHIPECIIRINSFLQGSEIPPESM
;
A
#
# COMPACT_ATOMS: atom_id res chain seq x y z
N MET A 1 20.80 52.78 40.67
CA MET A 1 21.31 52.10 41.88
C MET A 1 20.29 51.01 42.16
N ASP A 2 20.49 49.81 41.60
CA ASP A 2 21.21 48.69 42.25
C ASP A 2 20.40 48.27 43.51
N GLN A 3 19.77 47.09 43.62
CA GLN A 3 20.24 45.74 43.39
C GLN A 3 19.08 44.72 43.32
N THR A 4 19.31 43.69 42.51
CA THR A 4 18.92 42.26 42.63
C THR A 4 17.94 41.81 43.72
N HIS A 5 16.86 41.14 43.29
CA HIS A 5 16.12 40.18 44.11
C HIS A 5 16.20 38.79 43.45
N GLU A 6 17.23 38.03 43.79
CA GLU A 6 17.27 36.58 43.53
C GLU A 6 16.18 35.90 44.37
N ARG A 7 15.26 35.19 43.73
CA ARG A 7 14.35 34.26 44.39
C ARG A 7 14.76 32.84 44.02
N LYS A 8 15.59 32.24 44.88
CA LYS A 8 15.73 30.78 44.98
C LYS A 8 14.33 30.16 45.16
N MET A 9 13.93 29.28 44.26
CA MET A 9 12.93 28.26 44.56
C MET A 9 13.55 26.88 44.38
N SER A 10 13.44 26.14 45.47
CA SER A 10 13.94 24.81 45.76
C SER A 10 13.26 23.74 44.92
N PHE A 11 14.05 22.71 44.61
CA PHE A 11 13.61 21.39 44.18
C PHE A 11 12.75 20.76 45.27
N GLU A 12 11.52 20.36 44.95
CA GLU A 12 10.77 19.28 45.60
C GLU A 12 9.47 19.03 44.81
N GLY A 13 9.15 17.77 44.52
CA GLY A 13 7.86 17.39 43.90
C GLY A 13 7.93 16.40 42.72
N ALA A 14 8.82 15.41 42.76
CA ALA A 14 8.56 14.14 42.10
C ALA A 14 7.73 13.29 43.07
N GLU A 15 6.55 12.83 42.65
CA GLU A 15 5.95 11.52 42.95
C GLU A 15 4.43 11.57 42.76
N GLY A 16 3.92 10.88 41.73
CA GLY A 16 2.49 10.86 41.46
C GLY A 16 2.04 10.15 40.19
N ARG A 17 2.68 9.04 39.80
CA ARG A 17 2.05 8.09 38.85
C ARG A 17 2.66 6.68 39.02
N PRO A 18 1.87 5.64 39.32
CA PRO A 18 2.39 4.29 39.41
C PRO A 18 2.75 3.75 38.02
N ALA A 19 3.95 3.15 37.90
CA ALA A 19 4.38 2.41 36.72
C ALA A 19 3.67 1.04 36.64
N PRO A 20 3.44 0.49 35.44
CA PRO A 20 2.76 -0.80 35.28
C PRO A 20 3.66 -1.95 35.79
N PRO A 21 3.10 -2.97 36.48
CA PRO A 21 3.90 -4.07 36.98
C PRO A 21 4.45 -4.91 35.82
N THR A 22 5.77 -4.96 35.75
CA THR A 22 6.51 -5.84 34.84
C THR A 22 6.96 -7.04 35.67
N SER A 23 6.56 -8.24 35.24
CA SER A 23 6.86 -9.57 35.81
C SER A 23 6.04 -10.07 37.00
N LEU A 24 5.63 -11.35 36.90
CA LEU A 24 4.97 -12.17 37.93
C LEU A 24 6.04 -12.91 38.75
N PRO A 25 6.01 -12.88 40.09
CA PRO A 25 6.93 -13.66 40.91
C PRO A 25 6.45 -15.11 41.07
N LEU A 26 7.33 -16.06 40.78
CA LEU A 26 7.16 -17.49 41.03
C LEU A 26 8.17 -17.93 42.11
N GLN A 27 7.68 -18.14 43.33
CA GLN A 27 8.38 -18.83 44.43
C GLN A 27 7.29 -19.22 45.44
N GLY A 28 7.01 -20.46 45.84
CA GLY A 28 7.56 -21.79 45.58
C GLY A 28 7.47 -22.56 46.89
N GLN A 29 6.54 -23.53 47.04
CA GLN A 29 6.73 -24.70 47.90
C GLN A 29 5.67 -25.80 47.69
N GLU A 30 6.19 -26.99 47.39
CA GLU A 30 5.71 -28.34 47.76
C GLU A 30 4.27 -28.78 47.46
N GLY A 31 4.18 -29.75 46.56
CA GLY A 31 3.24 -30.87 46.69
C GLY A 31 2.03 -30.87 45.76
N VAL A 32 2.00 -31.89 44.89
CA VAL A 32 0.82 -32.53 44.29
C VAL A 32 0.28 -31.96 42.97
N ALA A 33 0.50 -32.76 41.91
CA ALA A 33 -0.21 -32.91 40.64
C ALA A 33 -0.39 -31.68 39.71
N SER A 34 0.42 -31.63 38.64
CA SER A 34 0.14 -30.82 37.44
C SER A 34 -1.16 -31.25 36.77
N GLN A 35 -2.25 -30.53 36.99
CA GLN A 35 -3.39 -30.57 36.07
C GLN A 35 -3.15 -29.61 34.91
N ARG A 36 -2.85 -30.17 33.73
CA ARG A 36 -2.90 -29.45 32.45
C ARG A 36 -4.30 -28.85 32.29
N LYS A 37 -4.45 -27.53 32.41
CA LYS A 37 -5.67 -26.82 32.03
C LYS A 37 -5.83 -26.88 30.51
N LYS A 38 -6.53 -27.90 30.01
CA LYS A 38 -7.05 -27.94 28.64
C LYS A 38 -8.14 -26.87 28.52
N LEU A 39 -7.90 -25.84 27.72
CA LEU A 39 -8.93 -24.93 27.26
C LEU A 39 -9.66 -25.61 26.08
N SER A 40 -10.94 -25.92 26.25
CA SER A 40 -11.78 -26.41 25.16
C SER A 40 -12.24 -25.24 24.29
N ALA A 41 -12.01 -25.34 22.98
CA ALA A 41 -12.53 -24.36 22.01
C ALA A 41 -14.06 -24.44 21.92
N PRO A 42 -14.77 -23.32 21.70
CA PRO A 42 -16.23 -23.33 21.55
C PRO A 42 -16.65 -24.09 20.29
N ARG A 43 -17.76 -24.83 20.37
CA ARG A 43 -18.41 -25.44 19.20
C ARG A 43 -19.13 -24.37 18.39
N ILE A 44 -18.62 -24.09 17.21
CA ILE A 44 -19.28 -23.29 16.17
C ILE A 44 -20.27 -24.20 15.43
N SER A 45 -21.57 -23.98 15.63
CA SER A 45 -22.63 -24.56 14.81
C SER A 45 -22.96 -23.60 13.68
N LEU A 46 -22.53 -23.95 12.46
CA LEU A 46 -22.92 -23.23 11.24
C LEU A 46 -24.20 -23.88 10.71
N SER A 47 -25.34 -23.23 10.93
CA SER A 47 -26.57 -23.50 10.18
C SER A 47 -26.50 -22.71 8.88
N LEU A 48 -26.26 -23.39 7.76
CA LEU A 48 -26.50 -22.82 6.43
C LEU A 48 -28.00 -22.69 6.25
N ASP A 49 -28.49 -21.47 6.19
CA ASP A 49 -29.85 -21.17 5.76
C ASP A 49 -29.87 -21.11 4.22
N GLN A 50 -30.76 -21.90 3.63
CA GLN A 50 -31.10 -21.89 2.22
C GLN A 50 -31.88 -20.61 1.92
N SER A 51 -31.41 -19.82 0.96
CA SER A 51 -32.29 -18.93 0.21
C SER A 51 -32.07 -19.16 -1.27
N GLU A 52 -33.03 -19.88 -1.84
CA GLU A 52 -33.30 -20.05 -3.25
C GLU A 52 -33.77 -18.72 -3.88
N ASP A 53 -33.77 -18.72 -5.22
CA ASP A 53 -34.45 -17.80 -6.14
C ASP A 53 -33.73 -16.49 -6.52
N ASP A 54 -33.66 -16.04 -7.78
CA ASP A 54 -33.79 -16.66 -9.10
C ASP A 54 -33.48 -15.57 -10.16
N LEU A 55 -33.06 -16.01 -11.35
CA LEU A 55 -33.42 -15.44 -12.67
C LEU A 55 -32.55 -14.39 -13.44
N PHE A 56 -32.33 -14.78 -14.71
CA PHE A 56 -31.86 -14.09 -15.94
C PHE A 56 -30.34 -13.99 -16.17
N ASP A 57 -29.73 -14.45 -17.27
CA ASP A 57 -30.17 -14.98 -18.57
C ASP A 57 -29.01 -15.82 -19.16
N THR A 58 -29.30 -17.00 -19.73
CA THR A 58 -28.41 -17.72 -20.65
C THR A 58 -28.61 -17.23 -22.09
N PRO A 59 -27.56 -17.24 -22.91
CA PRO A 59 -27.70 -18.02 -24.14
C PRO A 59 -26.47 -18.85 -24.52
N ASP A 60 -26.78 -19.94 -25.23
CA ASP A 60 -25.98 -20.72 -26.19
C ASP A 60 -25.15 -21.92 -25.68
N ASP A 61 -25.81 -23.08 -25.74
CA ASP A 61 -25.45 -24.26 -26.55
C ASP A 61 -23.97 -24.65 -26.67
N LEU A 62 -23.55 -25.55 -25.77
CA LEU A 62 -22.52 -26.55 -26.05
C LEU A 62 -23.01 -27.91 -25.55
N ASP A 63 -23.65 -28.66 -26.45
CA ASP A 63 -23.92 -30.09 -26.25
C ASP A 63 -22.59 -30.84 -26.19
N ILE A 64 -22.07 -31.05 -24.98
CA ILE A 64 -20.99 -32.00 -24.74
C ILE A 64 -21.66 -33.37 -24.61
N ASN A 65 -21.59 -34.16 -25.68
CA ASN A 65 -22.04 -35.55 -25.66
C ASN A 65 -21.16 -36.35 -24.68
N VAL A 66 -21.75 -36.81 -23.57
CA VAL A 66 -21.04 -37.48 -22.46
C VAL A 66 -20.88 -38.99 -22.69
N ASP A 67 -21.16 -39.48 -23.90
CA ASP A 67 -21.19 -40.91 -24.23
C ASP A 67 -19.94 -41.40 -24.99
N ASP A 68 -18.88 -40.57 -25.05
CA ASP A 68 -17.64 -40.86 -25.81
C ASP A 68 -16.36 -40.74 -24.95
N LEU A 69 -16.45 -40.96 -23.64
CA LEU A 69 -15.27 -41.13 -22.79
C LEU A 69 -15.03 -42.62 -22.51
N ASP A 70 -14.30 -43.25 -23.42
CA ASP A 70 -13.74 -44.60 -23.23
C ASP A 70 -12.99 -44.65 -21.90
N THR A 71 -13.43 -45.55 -21.01
CA THR A 71 -12.78 -45.84 -19.73
C THR A 71 -11.67 -46.86 -20.01
N PRO A 72 -10.38 -46.53 -19.80
CA PRO A 72 -9.34 -47.55 -19.85
C PRO A 72 -9.47 -48.42 -18.61
N ASP A 73 -9.79 -49.68 -18.90
CA ASP A 73 -9.93 -50.85 -18.04
C ASP A 73 -8.66 -51.15 -17.22
N GLU A 74 -8.88 -51.58 -15.98
CA GLU A 74 -8.07 -52.46 -15.12
C GLU A 74 -6.55 -52.23 -14.98
N ALA A 75 -6.14 -51.73 -13.82
CA ALA A 75 -4.85 -52.06 -13.21
C ALA A 75 -4.95 -52.08 -11.67
N ASP A 76 -5.29 -53.26 -11.17
CA ASP A 76 -4.79 -53.91 -9.94
C ASP A 76 -4.45 -53.01 -8.74
N TYR A 77 -5.39 -52.88 -7.80
CA TYR A 77 -5.18 -52.32 -6.47
C TYR A 77 -4.33 -53.29 -5.64
N THR A 78 -3.02 -53.04 -5.55
CA THR A 78 -2.19 -53.63 -4.51
C THR A 78 -2.22 -52.73 -3.27
N ASP A 79 -2.95 -53.23 -2.29
CA ASP A 79 -2.96 -52.82 -0.89
C ASP A 79 -1.52 -52.84 -0.32
N HIS A 80 -1.02 -51.67 0.05
CA HIS A 80 0.20 -51.53 0.83
C HIS A 80 -0.14 -50.76 2.10
N GLU A 81 -0.64 -51.48 3.11
CA GLU A 81 -0.47 -51.09 4.51
C GLU A 81 1.04 -50.94 4.78
N ILE A 82 1.49 -49.71 5.00
CA ILE A 82 2.87 -49.43 5.39
C ILE A 82 2.95 -49.56 6.90
N ASP A 83 3.42 -50.73 7.32
CA ASP A 83 3.82 -51.08 8.68
C ASP A 83 5.11 -50.33 9.06
N TRP A 84 5.08 -49.59 10.17
CA TRP A 84 6.23 -48.84 10.67
C TRP A 84 7.11 -49.74 11.53
N GLU A 85 7.86 -50.66 10.92
CA GLU A 85 8.98 -51.32 11.59
C GLU A 85 10.33 -50.84 11.04
N GLU A 86 11.22 -50.45 11.96
CA GLU A 86 12.58 -49.96 11.71
C GLU A 86 13.45 -51.02 11.01
N PRO A 87 14.03 -50.74 9.83
CA PRO A 87 14.98 -51.67 9.22
C PRO A 87 16.39 -51.44 9.76
N LEU A 88 16.90 -52.47 10.43
CA LEU A 88 18.32 -52.68 10.70
C LEU A 88 19.15 -52.60 9.41
N ALA A 89 20.35 -52.04 9.58
CA ALA A 89 21.30 -51.71 8.54
C ALA A 89 21.53 -52.83 7.51
N SER A 90 21.29 -52.52 6.24
CA SER A 90 21.95 -53.21 5.12
C SER A 90 22.27 -52.23 4.00
N GLN A 91 23.53 -52.27 3.58
CA GLN A 91 24.13 -51.43 2.53
C GLN A 91 23.45 -51.69 1.18
N ARG A 92 22.86 -50.65 0.58
CA ARG A 92 22.65 -50.54 -0.86
C ARG A 92 22.92 -49.12 -1.30
N ASP A 93 23.77 -48.99 -2.31
CA ASP A 93 24.06 -47.75 -3.04
C ASP A 93 22.77 -47.25 -3.70
N SER A 94 22.13 -46.26 -3.08
CA SER A 94 21.06 -45.48 -3.69
C SER A 94 21.56 -44.04 -3.78
N VAL A 95 21.53 -43.49 -5.00
CA VAL A 95 21.79 -42.08 -5.29
C VAL A 95 20.84 -41.26 -4.43
N LYS A 96 21.38 -40.68 -3.35
CA LYS A 96 20.64 -39.75 -2.50
C LYS A 96 20.44 -38.48 -3.31
N GLU A 97 19.21 -38.26 -3.77
CA GLU A 97 18.77 -36.93 -4.16
C GLU A 97 18.95 -36.04 -2.92
N ALA A 98 19.90 -35.11 -3.01
CA ALA A 98 20.20 -34.20 -1.93
C ALA A 98 19.00 -33.25 -1.79
N VAL A 99 18.08 -33.61 -0.90
CA VAL A 99 17.02 -32.71 -0.46
C VAL A 99 17.72 -31.53 0.19
N GLU A 100 17.78 -30.40 -0.50
CA GLU A 100 18.31 -29.19 0.10
C GLU A 100 17.46 -28.84 1.32
N PRO A 101 18.08 -28.62 2.49
CA PRO A 101 17.33 -28.29 3.69
C PRO A 101 16.60 -26.97 3.46
N ILE A 102 15.29 -26.96 3.74
CA ILE A 102 14.49 -25.74 3.73
C ILE A 102 15.20 -24.71 4.61
N PRO A 103 15.53 -23.52 4.09
CA PRO A 103 16.23 -22.49 4.86
C PRO A 103 15.53 -22.26 6.21
N THR A 104 16.28 -22.40 7.29
CA THR A 104 15.74 -22.21 8.64
C THR A 104 15.64 -20.72 8.91
N TYR A 105 14.41 -20.20 8.78
CA TYR A 105 14.09 -18.81 9.05
C TYR A 105 14.01 -18.57 10.56
N SER A 106 14.69 -17.55 11.08
CA SER A 106 14.57 -17.21 12.49
C SER A 106 13.24 -16.50 12.77
N ALA A 107 12.69 -16.68 13.97
CA ALA A 107 11.48 -15.95 14.41
C ALA A 107 11.67 -14.41 14.38
N GLN A 108 12.91 -13.93 14.36
CA GLN A 108 13.23 -12.51 14.23
C GLN A 108 13.18 -12.05 12.76
N GLU A 109 13.69 -12.84 11.83
CA GLU A 109 13.58 -12.59 10.39
C GLU A 109 12.11 -12.67 9.93
N GLU A 110 11.33 -13.61 10.45
CA GLU A 110 9.89 -13.73 10.14
C GLU A 110 9.10 -12.48 10.61
N ARG A 111 9.45 -11.95 11.79
CA ARG A 111 8.88 -10.70 12.31
C ARG A 111 9.33 -9.46 11.53
N GLN A 112 10.53 -9.48 10.95
CA GLN A 112 11.01 -8.39 10.11
C GLN A 112 10.29 -8.42 8.76
N ASP A 113 10.21 -9.57 8.10
CA ASP A 113 9.48 -9.75 6.84
C ASP A 113 8.00 -9.41 6.95
N SER A 114 7.36 -9.81 8.06
CA SER A 114 5.96 -9.44 8.33
C SER A 114 5.76 -7.92 8.43
N LYS A 115 6.80 -7.14 8.79
CA LYS A 115 6.76 -5.66 8.79
C LYS A 115 7.05 -5.07 7.41
N LEU A 116 7.67 -5.82 6.50
CA LEU A 116 7.99 -5.33 5.15
C LEU A 116 6.78 -5.39 4.23
N TRP A 117 5.77 -6.21 4.52
CA TRP A 117 4.55 -6.30 3.72
C TRP A 117 3.39 -5.64 4.44
N ARG A 118 2.62 -4.83 3.71
CA ARG A 118 1.38 -4.22 4.17
C ARG A 118 0.22 -4.75 3.34
N THR A 119 -0.73 -5.43 3.98
CA THR A 119 -1.99 -5.82 3.35
C THR A 119 -2.92 -4.61 3.27
N VAL A 120 -3.53 -4.40 2.11
CA VAL A 120 -4.56 -3.39 1.86
C VAL A 120 -5.70 -4.00 1.06
N ILE A 121 -6.91 -3.50 1.25
CA ILE A 121 -8.08 -3.88 0.46
C ILE A 121 -8.36 -2.71 -0.48
N ILE A 122 -8.39 -2.96 -1.79
CA ILE A 122 -8.73 -1.95 -2.79
C ILE A 122 -9.90 -2.50 -3.61
N GLY A 123 -11.06 -1.85 -3.45
CA GLY A 123 -12.32 -2.43 -3.93
C GLY A 123 -12.67 -3.68 -3.12
N GLU A 124 -12.73 -4.82 -3.79
CA GLU A 124 -13.06 -6.13 -3.19
C GLU A 124 -11.84 -7.08 -3.13
N GLN A 125 -10.67 -6.61 -3.59
CA GLN A 125 -9.47 -7.43 -3.69
C GLN A 125 -8.47 -7.09 -2.58
N GLU A 126 -7.89 -8.14 -2.00
CA GLU A 126 -6.75 -8.02 -1.09
C GLU A 126 -5.46 -7.90 -1.90
N HIS A 127 -4.67 -6.86 -1.61
CA HIS A 127 -3.35 -6.65 -2.18
C HIS A 127 -2.31 -6.60 -1.06
N ARG A 128 -1.10 -7.09 -1.36
CA ARG A 128 0.05 -7.00 -0.47
C ARG A 128 1.09 -6.07 -1.08
N ILE A 129 1.48 -5.07 -0.32
CA ILE A 129 2.44 -4.06 -0.75
C ILE A 129 3.77 -4.29 -0.03
N ASN A 130 4.87 -4.37 -0.77
CA ASN A 130 6.22 -4.37 -0.23
C ASN A 130 6.63 -2.95 0.18
N MET A 131 6.59 -2.64 1.48
CA MET A 131 6.96 -1.35 2.07
C MET A 131 8.45 -1.05 1.93
N LYS A 132 9.30 -2.07 1.92
CA LYS A 132 10.76 -1.90 1.80
C LYS A 132 11.14 -1.35 0.44
N SER A 133 10.56 -1.89 -0.63
CA SER A 133 10.89 -1.48 -2.00
C SER A 133 10.43 -0.05 -2.31
N ILE A 134 9.36 0.42 -1.65
CA ILE A 134 8.80 1.75 -1.90
C ILE A 134 9.24 2.83 -0.91
N GLU A 135 9.93 2.48 0.18
CA GLU A 135 10.38 3.42 1.23
C GLU A 135 11.02 4.71 0.66
N PRO A 136 11.93 4.66 -0.34
CA PRO A 136 12.54 5.86 -0.89
C PRO A 136 11.56 6.80 -1.60
N TYR A 137 10.41 6.28 -2.02
CA TYR A 137 9.44 6.96 -2.90
C TYR A 137 8.15 7.35 -2.17
N GLN A 138 7.99 7.03 -0.88
CA GLN A 138 6.77 7.32 -0.12
C GLN A 138 6.40 8.81 -0.10
N LYS A 139 7.41 9.70 -0.22
CA LYS A 139 7.23 11.15 -0.34
C LYS A 139 6.48 11.59 -1.61
N VAL A 140 6.21 10.68 -2.54
CA VAL A 140 5.40 10.96 -3.74
C VAL A 140 4.00 11.45 -3.40
N ILE A 141 3.46 11.10 -2.22
CA ILE A 141 2.14 11.54 -1.78
C ILE A 141 2.22 12.17 -0.38
N SER A 142 1.55 13.30 -0.18
CA SER A 142 1.47 13.97 1.13
C SER A 142 0.15 14.72 1.31
N HIS A 143 -0.21 14.98 2.57
CA HIS A 143 -1.35 15.84 2.91
C HIS A 143 -0.91 17.31 2.91
N GLY A 144 -1.60 18.14 2.13
CA GLY A 144 -1.32 19.57 1.94
C GLY A 144 -2.21 20.50 2.76
N GLY A 145 -2.92 20.00 3.77
CA GLY A 145 -3.88 20.76 4.56
C GLY A 145 -5.31 20.60 4.05
N TYR A 146 -6.16 21.55 4.42
CA TYR A 146 -7.58 21.54 4.08
C TYR A 146 -7.97 22.81 3.31
N TYR A 147 -8.91 22.67 2.40
CA TYR A 147 -9.50 23.75 1.60
C TYR A 147 -10.89 24.13 2.11
N GLY A 148 -11.27 25.40 1.94
CA GLY A 148 -12.55 25.94 2.37
C GLY A 148 -12.62 26.04 3.91
N ASN A 149 -13.78 25.72 4.48
CA ASN A 149 -13.99 25.76 5.94
C ASN A 149 -13.36 24.53 6.65
N GLY A 150 -12.25 24.00 6.13
CA GLY A 150 -11.57 22.83 6.69
C GLY A 150 -12.18 21.47 6.33
N THR A 151 -13.14 21.42 5.39
CA THR A 151 -13.90 20.19 5.10
C THR A 151 -13.32 19.34 3.97
N SER A 152 -12.54 19.95 3.05
CA SER A 152 -12.00 19.24 1.89
C SER A 152 -10.49 19.08 1.97
N ALA A 153 -9.98 17.86 1.98
CA ALA A 153 -8.54 17.62 2.07
C ALA A 153 -7.81 18.05 0.77
N ILE A 154 -6.57 18.52 0.91
CA ILE A 154 -5.66 18.77 -0.21
C ILE A 154 -4.64 17.64 -0.22
N ILE A 155 -4.58 16.88 -1.29
CA ILE A 155 -3.63 15.79 -1.48
C ILE A 155 -2.60 16.22 -2.51
N VAL A 156 -1.33 16.17 -2.14
CA VAL A 156 -0.22 16.55 -3.01
C VAL A 156 0.42 15.29 -3.57
N PHE A 157 0.54 15.21 -4.89
CA PHE A 157 1.30 14.18 -5.59
C PHE A 157 2.53 14.80 -6.24
N ALA A 158 3.72 14.47 -5.75
CA ALA A 158 4.98 15.02 -6.23
C ALA A 158 5.71 14.03 -7.14
N ALA A 159 5.56 14.21 -8.46
CA ALA A 159 6.08 13.31 -9.48
C ALA A 159 7.61 13.18 -9.48
N CYS A 160 8.32 14.18 -8.95
CA CYS A 160 9.78 14.16 -8.85
C CYS A 160 10.33 13.01 -7.98
N PHE A 161 9.50 12.44 -7.10
CA PHE A 161 9.84 11.30 -6.24
C PHE A 161 9.47 9.95 -6.86
N LEU A 162 9.06 9.89 -8.13
CA LEU A 162 8.82 8.62 -8.80
C LEU A 162 10.13 7.91 -9.17
N PRO A 163 10.15 6.56 -9.16
CA PRO A 163 11.32 5.78 -9.54
C PRO A 163 11.69 6.01 -11.01
N ASP A 164 12.97 5.78 -11.31
CA ASP A 164 13.50 5.84 -12.67
C ASP A 164 13.30 4.50 -13.39
N SER A 165 12.91 4.51 -14.68
CA SER A 165 12.65 3.29 -15.44
C SER A 165 13.89 2.48 -15.79
N ASP A 166 15.08 3.05 -15.60
CA ASP A 166 16.36 2.37 -15.88
C ASP A 166 16.65 1.23 -14.87
N ARG A 167 15.79 1.07 -13.85
CA ARG A 167 15.91 0.01 -12.85
C ARG A 167 15.25 -1.28 -13.33
N GLU A 168 15.89 -2.41 -13.02
CA GLU A 168 15.36 -3.74 -13.31
C GLU A 168 14.05 -4.05 -12.56
N ASP A 169 13.93 -3.54 -11.33
CA ASP A 169 12.77 -3.70 -10.44
C ASP A 169 11.69 -2.61 -10.62
N TYR A 170 11.79 -1.77 -11.66
CA TYR A 170 10.90 -0.61 -11.85
C TYR A 170 9.41 -0.99 -11.84
N HIS A 171 9.04 -2.08 -12.52
CA HIS A 171 7.64 -2.47 -12.62
C HIS A 171 7.07 -2.87 -11.26
N GLU A 172 7.78 -3.69 -10.50
CA GLU A 172 7.37 -4.12 -9.16
C GLU A 172 7.29 -2.93 -8.20
N ILE A 173 8.28 -2.02 -8.22
CA ILE A 173 8.24 -0.81 -7.39
C ILE A 173 7.03 0.04 -7.76
N MET A 174 6.78 0.27 -9.05
CA MET A 174 5.65 1.10 -9.50
C MET A 174 4.30 0.49 -9.14
N GLU A 175 4.15 -0.83 -9.20
CA GLU A 175 2.93 -1.51 -8.75
C GLU A 175 2.72 -1.37 -7.25
N ASN A 176 3.76 -1.62 -6.44
CA ASN A 176 3.68 -1.42 -4.99
C ASN A 176 3.40 0.04 -4.63
N LEU A 177 4.07 0.99 -5.29
CA LEU A 177 3.90 2.42 -5.05
C LEU A 177 2.49 2.88 -5.44
N PHE A 178 1.93 2.31 -6.49
CA PHE A 178 0.56 2.59 -6.89
C PHE A 178 -0.46 2.18 -5.83
N LEU A 179 -0.35 0.94 -5.35
CA LEU A 179 -1.20 0.41 -4.29
C LEU A 179 -1.05 1.23 -3.00
N TYR A 180 0.17 1.66 -2.69
CA TYR A 180 0.45 2.55 -1.57
C TYR A 180 -0.25 3.91 -1.75
N VAL A 181 -0.18 4.51 -2.94
CA VAL A 181 -0.82 5.79 -3.25
C VAL A 181 -2.34 5.70 -3.12
N ILE A 182 -2.98 4.68 -3.70
CA ILE A 182 -4.44 4.50 -3.56
C ILE A 182 -4.82 4.27 -2.10
N SER A 183 -4.18 3.33 -1.42
CA SER A 183 -4.53 2.99 -0.04
C SER A 183 -4.32 4.18 0.91
N THR A 184 -3.29 4.99 0.68
CA THR A 184 -3.06 6.21 1.45
C THR A 184 -4.11 7.28 1.11
N LEU A 185 -4.46 7.45 -0.17
CA LEU A 185 -5.53 8.35 -0.60
C LEU A 185 -6.87 8.00 0.07
N GLU A 186 -7.19 6.71 0.13
CA GLU A 186 -8.42 6.21 0.78
C GLU A 186 -8.48 6.56 2.27
N LEU A 187 -7.34 6.49 2.97
CA LEU A 187 -7.22 6.84 4.38
C LEU A 187 -7.25 8.35 4.64
N MET A 188 -6.69 9.16 3.72
CA MET A 188 -6.65 10.62 3.87
C MET A 188 -7.99 11.28 3.53
N VAL A 189 -8.85 10.61 2.76
CA VAL A 189 -10.06 11.21 2.20
C VAL A 189 -11.32 10.54 2.77
N ALA A 190 -11.97 11.25 3.69
CA ALA A 190 -13.31 10.90 4.15
C ALA A 190 -14.40 11.38 3.17
N GLU A 191 -14.34 12.66 2.78
CA GLU A 191 -15.35 13.34 1.96
C GLU A 191 -14.73 13.89 0.67
N ASP A 192 -15.01 15.15 0.33
CA ASP A 192 -14.49 15.85 -0.83
C ASP A 192 -13.00 16.20 -0.68
N TYR A 193 -12.28 16.24 -1.79
CA TYR A 193 -10.85 16.55 -1.77
C TYR A 193 -10.34 17.11 -3.09
N MET A 194 -9.16 17.70 -3.07
CA MET A 194 -8.44 18.19 -4.25
C MET A 194 -7.12 17.44 -4.37
N ILE A 195 -6.71 17.14 -5.60
CA ILE A 195 -5.35 16.66 -5.88
C ILE A 195 -4.55 17.79 -6.52
N VAL A 196 -3.35 18.02 -5.99
CA VAL A 196 -2.32 18.85 -6.61
C VAL A 196 -1.22 17.92 -7.12
N TYR A 197 -1.14 17.77 -8.43
CA TYR A 197 -0.09 17.03 -9.11
C TYR A 197 1.06 17.98 -9.46
N LEU A 198 2.19 17.85 -8.77
CA LEU A 198 3.40 18.59 -9.02
C LEU A 198 4.28 17.81 -10.01
N ASN A 199 4.29 18.23 -11.27
CA ASN A 199 5.02 17.51 -12.31
C ASN A 199 6.55 17.69 -12.20
N GLY A 200 7.05 18.84 -11.74
CA GLY A 200 8.47 19.09 -11.50
C GLY A 200 9.40 18.72 -12.67
N ALA A 201 9.01 19.02 -13.92
CA ALA A 201 9.73 18.62 -15.14
C ALA A 201 10.23 17.17 -15.12
N THR A 202 9.45 16.28 -14.51
CA THR A 202 9.81 14.88 -14.36
C THR A 202 10.04 14.28 -15.74
N PRO A 203 11.22 13.69 -16.00
CA PRO A 203 11.53 13.14 -17.30
C PRO A 203 10.58 11.97 -17.61
N HIS A 204 10.26 11.80 -18.90
CA HIS A 204 9.32 10.77 -19.38
C HIS A 204 9.60 9.38 -18.81
N ARG A 205 10.87 9.03 -18.63
CA ARG A 205 11.32 7.74 -18.09
C ARG A 205 10.80 7.43 -16.68
N ARG A 206 10.38 8.41 -15.90
CA ARG A 206 9.77 8.19 -14.57
C ARG A 206 8.25 8.07 -14.60
N MET A 207 7.64 8.28 -15.77
CA MET A 207 6.20 8.26 -15.93
C MET A 207 5.71 6.88 -16.35
N PRO A 208 4.64 6.36 -15.74
CA PRO A 208 4.01 5.15 -16.21
C PRO A 208 3.35 5.37 -17.58
N GLY A 209 3.28 4.30 -18.39
CA GLY A 209 2.65 4.35 -19.71
C GLY A 209 1.12 4.41 -19.68
N LEU A 210 0.50 4.54 -20.86
CA LEU A 210 -0.95 4.68 -21.03
C LEU A 210 -1.76 3.51 -20.44
N ASN A 211 -1.31 2.27 -20.65
CA ASN A 211 -1.99 1.09 -20.13
C ASN A 211 -2.01 1.07 -18.60
N TRP A 212 -0.92 1.49 -17.98
CA TRP A 212 -0.84 1.62 -16.53
C TRP A 212 -1.78 2.72 -16.04
N LEU A 213 -1.84 3.88 -16.71
CA LEU A 213 -2.74 4.97 -16.32
C LEU A 213 -4.22 4.55 -16.42
N LYS A 214 -4.56 3.77 -17.45
CA LYS A 214 -5.91 3.18 -17.60
C LYS A 214 -6.22 2.21 -16.46
N ARG A 215 -5.34 1.24 -16.19
CA ARG A 215 -5.50 0.29 -15.06
C ARG A 215 -5.61 1.05 -13.74
N CYS A 216 -4.79 2.08 -13.58
CA CYS A 216 -4.78 2.94 -12.41
C CYS A 216 -6.15 3.59 -12.18
N TYR A 217 -6.70 4.25 -13.20
CA TYR A 217 -8.03 4.86 -13.12
C TYR A 217 -9.16 3.85 -12.84
N GLN A 218 -9.00 2.60 -13.28
CA GLN A 218 -9.97 1.52 -13.03
C GLN A 218 -9.89 1.00 -11.59
N MET A 219 -8.70 0.94 -11.00
CA MET A 219 -8.49 0.48 -9.61
C MET A 219 -8.89 1.52 -8.57
N ILE A 220 -8.95 2.81 -8.93
CA ILE A 220 -9.43 3.85 -8.01
C ILE A 220 -10.92 3.65 -7.73
N ASP A 221 -11.26 3.55 -6.45
CA ASP A 221 -12.63 3.38 -6.00
C ASP A 221 -13.58 4.46 -6.56
N ARG A 222 -14.85 4.07 -6.78
CA ARG A 222 -15.88 4.96 -7.33
C ARG A 222 -16.10 6.18 -6.42
N ARG A 223 -16.02 6.03 -5.10
CA ARG A 223 -16.15 7.09 -4.10
C ARG A 223 -15.08 8.15 -4.30
N LEU A 224 -13.81 7.73 -4.37
CA LEU A 224 -12.67 8.64 -4.56
C LEU A 224 -12.82 9.44 -5.86
N ARG A 225 -13.18 8.79 -6.97
CA ARG A 225 -13.41 9.49 -8.25
C ARG A 225 -14.55 10.52 -8.19
N LYS A 226 -15.61 10.24 -7.43
CA LYS A 226 -16.75 11.15 -7.26
C LYS A 226 -16.38 12.35 -6.39
N ASN A 227 -15.77 12.10 -5.24
CA ASN A 227 -15.45 13.09 -4.22
C ASN A 227 -14.29 14.03 -4.60
N LEU A 228 -13.51 13.68 -5.63
CA LEU A 228 -12.50 14.60 -6.17
C LEU A 228 -13.18 15.89 -6.69
N LYS A 229 -12.86 17.04 -6.14
CA LYS A 229 -13.36 18.35 -6.60
C LYS A 229 -12.54 18.90 -7.76
N SER A 230 -11.22 18.82 -7.66
CA SER A 230 -10.30 19.34 -8.66
C SER A 230 -9.03 18.50 -8.70
N PHE A 231 -8.49 18.32 -9.90
CA PHE A 231 -7.17 17.74 -10.16
C PHE A 231 -6.30 18.82 -10.80
N ILE A 232 -5.48 19.50 -10.01
CA ILE A 232 -4.66 20.62 -10.45
C ILE A 232 -3.28 20.09 -10.83
N ILE A 233 -2.85 20.28 -12.09
CA ILE A 233 -1.54 19.88 -12.60
C ILE A 233 -0.67 21.12 -12.69
N VAL A 234 0.39 21.14 -11.90
CA VAL A 234 1.37 22.23 -11.83
C VAL A 234 2.54 21.92 -12.76
N HIS A 235 2.88 22.90 -13.61
CA HIS A 235 3.91 22.78 -14.65
C HIS A 235 3.70 21.55 -15.57
N PRO A 236 2.53 21.43 -16.23
CA PRO A 236 2.24 20.30 -17.11
C PRO A 236 3.26 20.20 -18.24
N SER A 237 3.89 19.04 -18.39
CA SER A 237 4.72 18.75 -19.57
C SER A 237 3.86 18.55 -20.82
N TRP A 238 4.46 18.72 -22.00
CA TRP A 238 3.80 18.37 -23.26
C TRP A 238 3.34 16.91 -23.27
N PHE A 239 4.16 16.01 -22.72
CA PHE A 239 3.83 14.60 -22.59
C PHE A 239 2.55 14.34 -21.77
N ILE A 240 2.41 14.96 -20.59
CA ILE A 240 1.20 14.81 -19.77
C ILE A 240 -0.03 15.33 -20.50
N ARG A 241 0.08 16.48 -21.17
CA ARG A 241 -1.02 17.04 -21.96
C ARG A 241 -1.46 16.07 -23.06
N THR A 242 -0.51 15.48 -23.78
CA THR A 242 -0.76 14.48 -24.83
C THR A 242 -1.39 13.21 -24.27
N ILE A 243 -0.85 12.65 -23.19
CA ILE A 243 -1.41 11.47 -22.52
C ILE A 243 -2.85 11.74 -22.09
N LEU A 244 -3.12 12.85 -21.40
CA LEU A 244 -4.47 13.16 -20.91
C LEU A 244 -5.46 13.37 -22.06
N ALA A 245 -5.01 13.93 -23.19
CA ALA A 245 -5.82 14.05 -24.39
C ALA A 245 -6.15 12.67 -25.00
N ILE A 246 -5.18 11.77 -25.09
CA ILE A 246 -5.35 10.41 -25.62
C ILE A 246 -6.18 9.53 -24.69
N THR A 247 -6.06 9.69 -23.37
CA THR A 247 -6.81 8.90 -22.39
C THR A 247 -8.23 9.43 -22.13
N LYS A 248 -8.54 10.64 -22.59
CA LYS A 248 -9.85 11.28 -22.45
C LYS A 248 -11.06 10.37 -22.79
N PRO A 249 -11.09 9.57 -23.88
CA PRO A 249 -12.21 8.66 -24.16
C PRO A 249 -12.43 7.56 -23.12
N PHE A 250 -11.40 7.20 -22.33
CA PHE A 250 -11.50 6.16 -21.31
C PHE A 250 -11.85 6.70 -19.92
N ILE A 251 -11.85 8.02 -19.77
CA ILE A 251 -12.13 8.71 -18.51
C ILE A 251 -13.48 9.41 -18.63
N SER A 252 -14.25 9.47 -17.54
CA SER A 252 -15.55 10.14 -17.58
C SER A 252 -15.40 11.63 -17.93
N SER A 253 -16.33 12.18 -18.71
CA SER A 253 -16.38 13.62 -19.01
C SER A 253 -16.39 14.47 -17.72
N LYS A 254 -17.10 13.99 -16.69
CA LYS A 254 -17.13 14.62 -15.36
C LYS A 254 -15.73 14.69 -14.73
N PHE A 255 -14.95 13.62 -14.80
CA PHE A 255 -13.58 13.63 -14.27
C PHE A 255 -12.67 14.53 -15.11
N SER A 256 -12.76 14.44 -16.44
CA SER A 256 -11.98 15.31 -17.34
C SER A 256 -12.21 16.80 -17.05
N SER A 257 -13.44 17.16 -16.67
CA SER A 257 -13.81 18.54 -16.30
C SER A 257 -13.22 19.01 -14.97
N LYS A 258 -12.69 18.10 -14.14
CA LYS A 258 -12.01 18.43 -12.87
C LYS A 258 -10.54 18.77 -13.08
N ILE A 259 -9.97 18.47 -14.26
CA ILE A 259 -8.54 18.68 -14.54
C ILE A 259 -8.30 20.17 -14.84
N LYS A 260 -7.40 20.78 -14.08
CA LYS A 260 -6.95 22.16 -14.28
C LYS A 260 -5.43 22.18 -14.46
N TYR A 261 -4.95 23.03 -15.35
CA TYR A 261 -3.52 23.22 -15.58
C TYR A 261 -3.11 24.58 -15.04
N VAL A 262 -2.03 24.61 -14.25
CA VAL A 262 -1.39 25.86 -13.80
C VAL A 262 0.08 25.84 -14.18
N ASN A 263 0.60 26.98 -14.61
CA ASN A 263 1.96 27.09 -15.15
C ASN A 263 2.95 27.69 -14.15
N SER A 264 2.48 28.11 -12.97
CA SER A 264 3.31 28.67 -11.89
C SER A 264 2.80 28.28 -10.51
N LEU A 265 3.66 28.39 -9.50
CA LEU A 265 3.26 28.26 -8.09
C LEU A 265 2.38 29.43 -7.63
N ALA A 266 2.50 30.61 -8.25
CA ALA A 266 1.63 31.76 -7.96
C ALA A 266 0.18 31.49 -8.40
N GLU A 267 -0.01 30.92 -9.59
CA GLU A 267 -1.35 30.47 -10.04
C GLU A 267 -1.93 29.38 -9.14
N LEU A 268 -1.09 28.54 -8.50
CA LEU A 268 -1.56 27.54 -7.54
C LEU A 268 -2.03 28.19 -6.23
N GLU A 269 -1.31 29.19 -5.74
CA GLU A 269 -1.64 29.93 -4.52
C GLU A 269 -2.99 30.66 -4.61
N GLU A 270 -3.38 31.12 -5.81
CA GLU A 270 -4.71 31.68 -6.05
C GLU A 270 -5.84 30.65 -5.93
N LEU A 271 -5.54 29.35 -6.06
CA LEU A 271 -6.53 28.27 -6.09
C LEU A 271 -6.67 27.54 -4.74
N ILE A 272 -5.61 27.47 -3.94
CA ILE A 272 -5.59 26.72 -2.67
C ILE A 272 -4.71 27.41 -1.62
N PRO A 273 -5.00 27.22 -0.31
CA PRO A 273 -4.08 27.64 0.75
C PRO A 273 -2.78 26.84 0.68
N MET A 274 -1.65 27.53 0.74
CA MET A 274 -0.31 26.93 0.56
C MET A 274 0.41 26.64 1.88
N GLU A 275 -0.15 27.01 3.03
CA GLU A 275 0.47 26.96 4.37
C GLU A 275 1.04 25.60 4.75
N HIS A 276 0.35 24.52 4.35
CA HIS A 276 0.71 23.14 4.68
C HIS A 276 1.15 22.34 3.45
N VAL A 277 1.26 23.00 2.30
CA VAL A 277 1.65 22.36 1.04
C VAL A 277 3.18 22.34 0.94
N HIS A 278 3.77 21.17 1.13
CA HIS A 278 5.21 21.00 0.99
C HIS A 278 5.61 20.89 -0.50
N ILE A 279 6.26 21.93 -1.04
CA ILE A 279 6.77 21.95 -2.41
C ILE A 279 8.24 21.49 -2.42
N PRO A 280 8.58 20.41 -3.15
CA PRO A 280 9.97 19.99 -3.30
C PRO A 280 10.85 21.06 -3.98
N GLU A 281 12.10 21.18 -3.53
CA GLU A 281 13.06 22.18 -4.01
C GLU A 281 13.26 22.17 -5.53
N CYS A 282 13.26 20.99 -6.15
CA CYS A 282 13.37 20.87 -7.60
C CYS A 282 12.23 21.57 -8.35
N ILE A 283 11.01 21.59 -7.79
CA ILE A 283 9.86 22.28 -8.37
C ILE A 283 9.97 23.79 -8.18
N ILE A 284 10.49 24.25 -7.04
CA ILE A 284 10.77 25.68 -6.81
C ILE A 284 11.79 26.18 -7.85
N ARG A 285 12.90 25.45 -8.05
CA ARG A 285 13.91 25.79 -9.06
C ARG A 285 13.34 25.86 -10.47
N ILE A 286 12.52 24.88 -10.86
CA ILE A 286 11.86 24.87 -12.18
C ILE A 286 10.89 26.02 -12.33
N ASN A 287 10.12 26.33 -11.29
CA ASN A 287 9.20 27.45 -11.29
C ASN A 287 9.97 28.77 -11.54
N SER A 288 11.08 29.00 -10.83
CA SER A 288 11.95 30.17 -11.02
C SER A 288 12.51 30.24 -12.44
N PHE A 289 13.01 29.10 -12.96
CA PHE A 289 13.54 29.01 -14.33
C PHE A 289 12.47 29.36 -15.39
N LEU A 290 11.26 28.84 -15.25
CA LEU A 290 10.15 29.11 -16.18
C LEU A 290 9.63 30.55 -16.09
N GLN A 291 9.78 31.19 -14.93
CA GLN A 291 9.41 32.59 -14.71
C GLN A 291 10.50 33.58 -15.13
N GLY A 292 11.68 33.09 -15.54
CA GLY A 292 12.81 33.95 -15.94
C GLY A 292 13.55 34.58 -14.75
N SER A 293 13.38 34.03 -13.54
CA SER A 293 14.07 34.48 -12.33
C SER A 293 15.41 33.75 -12.19
N GLU A 294 16.51 34.49 -11.94
CA GLU A 294 17.85 33.91 -11.73
C GLU A 294 17.83 32.89 -10.59
N ILE A 295 18.39 31.70 -10.83
CA ILE A 295 18.49 30.61 -9.87
C ILE A 295 19.42 31.05 -8.73
N PRO A 296 18.99 31.04 -7.45
CA PRO A 296 19.91 31.30 -6.34
C PRO A 296 21.01 30.22 -6.34
N PRO A 297 22.30 30.58 -6.21
CA PRO A 297 23.37 29.59 -6.18
C PRO A 297 23.21 28.67 -4.95
N GLU A 298 23.45 27.38 -5.14
CA GLU A 298 23.50 26.37 -4.08
C GLU A 298 24.55 26.77 -3.04
N SER A 299 24.14 26.96 -1.79
CA SER A 299 25.08 27.03 -0.66
C SER A 299 25.64 25.63 -0.42
N MET A 300 26.91 25.44 -0.76
CA MET A 300 27.73 24.27 -0.41
C MET A 300 27.75 23.97 1.09
#